data_AF-A0A4P8IG79-F1
#
_entry.id   AF-A0A4P8IG79-F1
#
_cell.length_a   1.000
_cell.length_b   1.000
_cell.length_c   1.000
_cell.angle_alpha   90.00
_cell.angle_beta   90.00
_cell.angle_gamma   90.00
#
_symmetry.space_group_name_H-M   'P 1'
#
loop_
_entity.id
_entity.type
_entity.pdbx_description
1 polymer ?
#
loop_
_entity_poly.entity_id
_entity_poly.type
_entity_poly.pdbx_seq_one_letter_code
_entity_poly.pdbx_strand_id
1 'polypeptide(L)' 'MTQKEIMERSNEEITIDELQEMEEYCVDLCRTDCLGSSGSHRGCTWYSLSFLNGEQVDVFVRGKYE' A
#
# COMPACT_ATOMS: atom_id res chain seq x y z
N MET A 1 -10.20 3.51 -8.21
CA MET A 1 -9.35 2.31 -8.19
C MET A 1 -10.15 1.18 -7.54
N THR A 2 -10.08 -0.05 -8.04
CA THR A 2 -10.83 -1.18 -7.45
C THR A 2 -9.96 -2.00 -6.50
N GLN A 3 -10.58 -2.70 -5.54
CA GLN A 3 -9.87 -3.62 -4.65
C GLN A 3 -8.99 -4.61 -5.44
N LYS A 4 -9.51 -5.16 -6.53
CA LYS A 4 -8.79 -6.14 -7.36
C LYS A 4 -7.49 -5.56 -7.92
N GLU A 5 -7.52 -4.33 -8.44
CA GLU A 5 -6.32 -3.67 -8.96
C GLU A 5 -5.26 -3.44 -7.88
N ILE A 6 -5.67 -3.13 -6.65
CA ILE A 6 -4.74 -2.97 -5.52
C ILE A 6 -4.17 -4.34 -5.10
N MET A 7 -5.00 -5.37 -5.04
CA MET A 7 -4.55 -6.72 -4.72
C MET A 7 -3.56 -7.29 -5.75
N GLU A 8 -3.69 -6.92 -7.02
CA GLU A 8 -2.72 -7.28 -8.05
C GLU A 8 -1.35 -6.63 -7.83
N ARG A 9 -1.29 -5.55 -7.04
CA ARG A 9 -0.04 -4.88 -6.62
C ARG A 9 0.52 -5.38 -5.30
N SER A 10 0.05 -6.54 -4.84
CA SER A 10 0.59 -7.17 -3.64
C SER A 10 2.08 -7.41 -3.79
N ASN A 11 2.84 -6.98 -2.78
CA ASN A 11 4.29 -7.07 -2.71
C ASN A 11 5.03 -6.24 -3.77
N GLU A 12 4.37 -5.28 -4.42
CA GLU A 12 5.02 -4.35 -5.35
C GLU A 12 5.55 -3.08 -4.67
N GLU A 13 6.57 -2.50 -5.31
CA GLU A 13 7.07 -1.17 -4.99
C GLU A 13 6.20 -0.11 -5.65
N ILE A 14 5.62 0.77 -4.84
CA ILE A 14 4.79 1.88 -5.29
C ILE A 14 5.35 3.22 -4.79
N THR A 15 4.83 4.30 -5.35
CA THR A 15 5.09 5.65 -4.85
C THR A 15 4.11 6.05 -3.75
N ILE A 16 4.45 7.11 -3.00
CA ILE A 16 3.53 7.67 -1.99
C ILE A 16 2.27 8.24 -2.64
N ASP A 17 2.38 8.77 -3.87
CA ASP A 17 1.26 9.29 -4.65
C ASP A 17 0.28 8.15 -4.98
N GLU A 18 0.80 7.00 -5.45
CA GLU A 18 -0.02 5.82 -5.71
C GLU A 18 -0.70 5.28 -4.44
N LEU A 19 -0.03 5.32 -3.28
CA LEU A 19 -0.67 4.97 -2.00
C LEU A 19 -1.83 5.94 -1.70
N GLN A 20 -1.61 7.25 -1.87
CA GLN A 20 -2.66 8.25 -1.64
C GLN A 20 -3.83 8.08 -2.62
N GLU A 21 -3.57 7.76 -3.88
CA GLU A 21 -4.61 7.43 -4.85
C GLU A 21 -5.41 6.18 -4.44
N MET A 22 -4.76 5.16 -3.88
CA MET A 22 -5.47 3.99 -3.32
C MET A 22 -6.40 4.41 -2.18
N GLU A 23 -5.94 5.28 -1.28
CA GLU A 23 -6.73 5.78 -0.16
C GLU A 23 -7.89 6.69 -0.59
N GLU A 24 -7.69 7.51 -1.62
CA GLU A 24 -8.70 8.46 -2.10
C GLU A 24 -9.75 7.78 -3.01
N TYR A 25 -9.32 6.84 -3.87
CA TYR A 25 -10.17 6.29 -4.92
C TYR A 25 -10.65 4.85 -4.68
N CYS A 26 -10.18 4.16 -3.65
CA CYS A 26 -10.66 2.82 -3.30
C CYS A 26 -11.66 2.87 -2.16
N VAL A 27 -12.95 2.80 -2.51
CA VAL A 27 -14.05 2.81 -1.53
C VAL A 27 -14.05 1.58 -0.61
N ASP A 28 -13.44 0.48 -1.06
CA ASP A 28 -13.34 -0.77 -0.28
C ASP A 28 -12.17 -0.75 0.70
N LEU A 29 -11.26 0.22 0.57
CA LEU A 29 -10.14 0.36 1.49
C LEU A 29 -10.64 0.93 2.82
N CYS A 30 -10.41 0.18 3.89
CA CYS A 30 -10.85 0.53 5.23
C CYS A 30 -9.74 1.20 6.03
N ARG A 31 -8.51 0.69 5.91
CA ARG A 31 -7.40 1.11 6.74
C ARG A 31 -6.07 0.89 6.04
N THR A 32 -5.14 1.80 6.30
CA THR A 32 -3.75 1.72 5.86
C THR A 32 -2.85 1.82 7.10
N ASP A 33 -2.06 0.78 7.35
CA ASP A 33 -1.10 0.76 8.46
C ASP A 33 0.33 0.83 7.93
N CYS A 34 1.11 1.79 8.45
CA CYS A 34 2.55 1.86 8.20
C CYS A 34 3.27 0.91 9.16
N LEU A 35 3.85 -0.16 8.62
CA LEU A 35 4.59 -1.18 9.37
C LEU A 35 6.08 -0.85 9.53
N GLY A 36 6.51 0.32 9.02
CA GLY A 36 7.87 0.83 9.15
C GLY A 36 8.76 0.44 7.97
N SER A 37 10.08 0.40 8.19
CA SER A 37 11.02 0.09 7.11
C SER A 37 10.91 -1.37 6.66
N SER A 38 10.89 -1.58 5.35
CA SER A 38 10.92 -2.93 4.78
C SER A 38 12.34 -3.51 4.84
N GLY A 39 12.45 -4.72 5.38
CA GLY A 39 13.70 -5.50 5.32
C GLY A 39 13.96 -6.11 3.94
N SER A 40 12.90 -6.39 3.18
CA SER A 40 12.97 -7.00 1.84
C SER A 40 13.20 -5.96 0.74
N HIS A 41 12.62 -4.76 0.88
CA HIS A 41 12.73 -3.66 -0.07
C HIS A 41 13.54 -2.52 0.56
N ARG A 42 14.86 -2.51 0.31
CA ARG A 42 15.77 -1.52 0.89
C ARG A 42 15.40 -0.11 0.47
N GLY A 43 15.17 0.76 1.45
CA GLY A 43 14.80 2.16 1.23
C GLY A 43 13.29 2.37 1.03
N CYS A 44 12.49 1.33 1.19
CA CYS A 44 11.03 1.40 1.13
C CYS A 44 10.43 1.24 2.52
N THR A 45 9.30 1.88 2.73
CA THR A 45 8.44 1.74 3.90
C THR A 45 7.34 0.74 3.56
N TRP A 46 7.13 -0.24 4.41
CA TRP A 46 6.07 -1.23 4.27
C TRP A 46 4.74 -0.65 4.77
N TYR A 47 3.73 -0.73 3.91
CA TYR A 47 2.35 -0.40 4.24
C TYR A 47 1.48 -1.64 4.05
N SER A 48 0.54 -1.83 4.97
CA SER A 48 -0.47 -2.88 4.89
C SER A 48 -1.85 -2.25 4.78
N LEU A 49 -2.54 -2.57 3.70
CA LEU A 49 -3.85 -2.04 3.32
C LEU A 49 -4.91 -3.10 3.63
N SER A 50 -5.86 -2.77 4.51
CA SER A 50 -6.97 -3.64 4.88
C SER A 50 -8.26 -3.16 4.23
N PHE A 51 -9.01 -4.09 3.64
CA PHE A 51 -10.27 -3.84 2.96
C PHE A 51 -11.47 -4.13 3.87
N LEU A 52 -12.64 -3.59 3.51
CA LEU A 52 -13.90 -3.75 4.24
C LEU A 52 -14.37 -5.22 4.30
N ASN A 53 -13.99 -6.03 3.33
CA ASN A 53 -14.31 -7.46 3.29
C ASN A 53 -13.37 -8.33 4.16
N GLY A 54 -12.39 -7.71 4.83
CA GLY A 54 -11.42 -8.37 5.69
C GLY A 54 -10.16 -8.86 4.97
N GLU A 55 -10.05 -8.69 3.65
CA GLU A 55 -8.81 -8.96 2.91
C GLU A 55 -7.75 -7.89 3.21
N GLN A 56 -6.49 -8.27 3.03
CA GLN A 56 -5.35 -7.39 3.25
C GLN A 56 -4.32 -7.55 2.13
N VAL A 57 -3.65 -6.45 1.80
CA VAL A 57 -2.56 -6.41 0.83
C VAL A 57 -1.39 -5.60 1.37
N ASP A 58 -0.18 -6.11 1.14
CA ASP A 58 1.06 -5.46 1.55
C ASP A 58 1.71 -4.78 0.35
N VAL A 59 2.09 -3.51 0.51
CA VAL A 59 2.78 -2.72 -0.52
C VAL A 59 4.02 -2.04 0.06
N PHE A 60 4.97 -1.71 -0.81
CA PHE A 60 6.24 -1.10 -0.42
C PHE A 60 6.38 0.29 -1.02
N VAL A 61 6.26 1.31 -0.19
CA VAL A 61 6.32 2.69 -0.64
C VAL A 61 7.77 3.17 -0.61
N ARG A 62 8.32 3.53 -1.76
CA ARG A 62 9.66 4.12 -1.82
C ARG A 62 9.61 5.57 -1.36
N GLY A 63 10.15 5.85 -0.16
CA GLY A 63 10.32 7.21 0.32
C GLY A 63 11.37 7.95 -0.49
N LYS A 64 11.07 9.16 -0.95
CA LYS A 64 12.13 10.13 -1.23
C LYS A 64 12.77 10.46 0.12
N TYR A 65 13.85 9.78 0.45
CA TYR A 65 14.82 10.32 1.39
C TYR A 65 15.44 11.54 0.68
N GLU A 66 14.93 12.74 0.98
CA GLU A 66 15.66 13.99 0.76
C GLU A 66 16.69 14.18 1.88
#